data_AF-A0A6J4ULQ0-F1
#
_entry.id   AF-A0A6J4ULQ0-F1
#
_cell.length_a   1.000
_cell.length_b   1.000
_cell.length_c   1.000
_cell.angle_alpha   90.00
_cell.angle_beta   90.00
_cell.angle_gamma   90.00
#
_symmetry.space_group_name_H-M   'P 1'
#
loop_
_entity.id
_entity.type
_entity.pdbx_description
1 polymer ?
#
loop_
_entity_poly.entity_id
_entity_poly.type
_entity_poly.pdbx_seq_one_letter_code
_entity_poly.pdbx_strand_id
1 'polypeptide(L)'
;DEIITALTPDERLAAIVAAVTQPLVVCGHTHMQFDRRAGATRVVNAGSVGMPYGEPGAYWALLGPTVALRREGYDIDVAGEHIRAGGYPWADDFAERNLRHPPAAAETAAFFERLAAERERA
;
A
#
# COMPACT_ATOMS: atom_id res chain seq x y z
N ASP A 1 -7.11 -9.38 -8.26
CA ASP A 1 -5.84 -9.13 -7.55
C ASP A 1 -5.97 -9.43 -6.06
N GLU A 2 -4.91 -10.01 -5.50
CA GLU A 2 -4.83 -10.37 -4.09
C GLU A 2 -4.76 -9.12 -3.20
N ILE A 3 -5.57 -9.11 -2.13
CA ILE A 3 -5.48 -8.08 -1.09
C ILE A 3 -4.52 -8.60 -0.02
N ILE A 4 -3.34 -7.97 0.06
CA ILE A 4 -2.31 -8.27 1.05
C ILE A 4 -2.04 -7.01 1.87
N THR A 5 -2.06 -7.14 3.19
CA THR A 5 -1.77 -6.08 4.13
C THR A 5 -0.82 -6.57 5.23
N ALA A 6 -0.41 -5.65 6.10
CA ALA A 6 0.32 -6.00 7.32
C ALA A 6 -0.47 -6.95 8.25
N LEU A 7 -1.80 -7.00 8.10
CA LEU A 7 -2.73 -7.77 8.93
C LEU A 7 -3.18 -9.09 8.30
N THR A 8 -2.79 -9.38 7.05
CA THR A 8 -3.17 -10.64 6.38
C THR A 8 -2.74 -11.84 7.23
N PRO A 9 -3.60 -12.81 7.55
CA PRO A 9 -3.19 -13.98 8.34
C PRO A 9 -1.99 -14.71 7.73
N ASP A 10 -1.05 -15.18 8.56
CA ASP A 10 0.19 -15.82 8.09
C ASP A 10 -0.08 -17.03 7.19
N GLU A 11 -1.07 -17.85 7.53
CA GLU A 11 -1.49 -19.02 6.74
C GLU A 11 -1.98 -18.61 5.35
N ARG A 12 -2.80 -17.54 5.27
CA ARG A 12 -3.29 -16.99 4.01
C ARG A 12 -2.14 -16.42 3.18
N LEU A 13 -1.23 -15.66 3.81
CA LEU A 13 -0.07 -15.11 3.12
C LEU A 13 0.83 -16.23 2.56
N ALA A 14 1.04 -17.32 3.32
CA ALA A 14 1.77 -18.49 2.87
C ALA A 14 1.10 -19.18 1.67
N ALA A 15 -0.23 -19.32 1.70
CA ALA A 15 -0.99 -19.87 0.57
C ALA A 15 -0.86 -19.00 -0.69
N ILE A 16 -0.97 -17.67 -0.55
CA ILE A 16 -0.84 -16.71 -1.66
C ILE A 16 0.52 -16.84 -2.37
N VAL A 17 1.60 -17.04 -1.61
CA VAL A 17 2.96 -17.13 -2.18
C VAL A 17 3.46 -18.56 -2.37
N ALA A 18 2.60 -19.58 -2.21
CA ALA A 18 3.02 -20.98 -2.21
C ALA A 18 3.72 -21.44 -3.51
N ALA A 19 3.32 -20.86 -4.65
CA ALA A 19 3.92 -21.16 -5.95
C ALA A 19 5.14 -20.29 -6.29
N VAL A 20 5.51 -19.32 -5.45
CA VAL A 20 6.65 -18.41 -5.68
C VAL A 20 7.94 -19.08 -5.24
N THR A 21 8.90 -19.20 -6.15
CA THR A 21 10.23 -19.77 -5.85
C THR A 21 11.28 -18.70 -5.55
N GLN A 22 10.97 -17.43 -5.79
CA GLN A 22 11.85 -16.30 -5.54
C GLN A 22 11.87 -15.95 -4.04
N PRO A 23 13.03 -15.55 -3.50
CA PRO A 23 13.16 -15.24 -2.07
C PRO A 23 12.48 -13.92 -1.66
N LEU A 24 12.13 -13.07 -2.63
CA LEU A 24 11.52 -11.76 -2.40
C LEU A 24 10.40 -11.53 -3.42
N VAL A 25 9.23 -11.16 -2.92
CA VAL A 25 8.10 -10.63 -3.69
C VAL A 25 7.92 -9.17 -3.30
N VAL A 26 7.89 -8.28 -4.30
CA VAL A 26 7.47 -6.90 -4.13
C VAL A 26 6.06 -6.74 -4.69
N CYS A 27 5.14 -6.23 -3.88
CA CYS A 27 3.76 -6.01 -4.25
C CYS A 27 3.33 -4.55 -4.02
N GLY A 28 2.10 -4.25 -4.43
CA GLY A 28 1.45 -2.94 -4.32
C GLY A 28 -0.03 -3.11 -3.99
N HIS A 29 -0.90 -2.47 -4.77
CA HIS A 29 -2.36 -2.56 -4.71
C HIS A 29 -3.03 -1.97 -3.46
N THR A 30 -2.52 -2.25 -2.26
CA THR A 30 -3.11 -1.80 -1.00
C THR A 30 -2.50 -0.51 -0.46
N HIS A 31 -1.46 0.02 -1.09
CA HIS A 31 -0.88 1.35 -0.84
C HIS A 31 -0.21 1.56 0.53
N MET A 32 -0.22 0.56 1.40
CA MET A 32 0.44 0.58 2.70
C MET A 32 1.76 -0.17 2.62
N GLN A 33 2.81 0.42 3.17
CA GLN A 33 4.10 -0.25 3.30
C GLN A 33 4.03 -1.36 4.36
N PHE A 34 4.61 -2.51 4.03
CA PHE A 34 4.90 -3.57 5.00
C PHE A 34 6.08 -4.42 4.52
N ASP A 35 6.64 -5.17 5.45
CA ASP A 35 7.69 -6.15 5.19
C ASP A 35 7.44 -7.37 6.07
N ARG A 36 7.08 -8.48 5.43
CA ARG A 36 6.66 -9.71 6.10
C ARG A 36 7.36 -10.93 5.54
N ARG A 37 7.33 -12.01 6.29
CA ARG A 37 7.82 -13.33 5.86
C ARG A 37 6.69 -14.34 5.85
N ALA A 38 6.66 -15.14 4.79
CA ALA A 38 5.85 -16.34 4.67
C ALA A 38 6.78 -17.51 4.34
N GLY A 39 7.19 -18.25 5.37
CA GLY A 39 8.23 -19.27 5.24
C GLY A 39 9.55 -18.66 4.74
N ALA A 40 10.05 -19.17 3.61
CA ALA A 40 11.29 -18.69 2.98
C ALA A 40 11.10 -17.41 2.14
N THR A 41 9.87 -17.06 1.80
CA THR A 41 9.57 -15.93 0.92
C THR A 41 9.36 -14.67 1.76
N ARG A 42 10.12 -13.61 1.46
CA ARG A 42 9.87 -12.26 1.99
C ARG A 42 8.88 -11.54 1.08
N VAL A 43 7.85 -10.94 1.65
CA VAL A 43 6.83 -10.18 0.91
C VAL A 43 6.87 -8.73 1.39
N VAL A 44 7.14 -7.83 0.46
CA VAL A 44 7.29 -6.40 0.72
C VAL A 44 6.27 -5.64 -0.10
N ASN A 45 5.51 -4.76 0.54
CA ASN A 45 4.71 -3.78 -0.19
C ASN A 45 5.45 -2.45 -0.22
N ALA A 46 5.66 -1.91 -1.42
CA ALA A 46 6.40 -0.66 -1.60
C ALA A 46 5.60 0.57 -1.11
N GLY A 47 4.29 0.41 -0.91
CA GLY A 47 3.36 1.51 -0.63
C GLY A 47 2.86 2.17 -1.90
N SER A 48 2.46 3.43 -1.79
CA SER A 48 1.99 4.24 -2.91
C SER A 48 2.69 5.59 -2.95
N VAL A 49 3.17 5.97 -4.13
CA VAL A 49 3.81 7.27 -4.37
C VAL A 49 2.78 8.41 -4.32
N GLY A 50 1.59 8.20 -4.90
CA GLY A 50 0.60 9.25 -5.11
C GLY A 50 -0.67 9.15 -4.25
N MET A 51 -0.87 8.04 -3.55
CA MET A 51 -2.08 7.82 -2.74
C MET A 51 -1.78 6.87 -1.55
N PRO A 52 -0.90 7.24 -0.62
CA PRO A 52 -0.59 6.39 0.52
C PRO A 52 -1.76 6.30 1.51
N TYR A 53 -1.74 5.26 2.34
CA TYR A 53 -2.48 5.24 3.61
C TYR A 53 -1.46 5.30 4.75
N GLY A 54 -1.67 6.18 5.74
CA GLY A 54 -0.70 6.51 6.79
C GLY A 54 -0.38 8.00 6.83
N GLU A 55 0.90 8.35 6.97
CA GLU A 55 1.36 9.74 6.95
C GLU A 55 1.39 10.29 5.51
N PRO A 56 1.16 11.59 5.28
CA PRO A 56 1.33 12.17 3.96
C PRO A 56 2.75 12.02 3.41
N GLY A 57 2.89 11.70 2.12
CA GLY A 57 4.19 11.61 1.44
C GLY A 57 4.22 10.57 0.33
N ALA A 58 5.35 10.48 -0.37
CA ALA A 58 5.56 9.50 -1.42
C ALA A 58 6.26 8.26 -0.85
N TYR A 59 5.59 7.10 -0.89
CA TYR A 59 6.12 5.84 -0.37
C TYR A 59 6.72 5.00 -1.49
N TRP A 60 7.93 4.46 -1.25
CA TRP A 60 8.66 3.62 -2.19
C TRP A 60 9.66 2.71 -1.47
N ALA A 61 10.19 1.71 -2.16
CA ALA A 61 11.18 0.80 -1.59
C ALA A 61 12.49 0.87 -2.38
N LEU A 62 13.62 0.93 -1.66
CA LEU A 62 14.95 0.76 -2.22
C LEU A 62 15.38 -0.70 -2.05
N LEU A 63 15.68 -1.37 -3.16
CA LEU A 63 16.18 -2.74 -3.18
C LEU A 63 17.71 -2.73 -3.32
N GLY A 64 18.39 -3.28 -2.31
CA GLY A 64 19.83 -3.53 -2.32
C GLY A 64 20.16 -4.83 -1.58
N PRO A 65 21.31 -4.94 -0.90
CA PRO A 65 21.61 -6.07 -0.01
C PRO A 65 20.55 -6.27 1.08
N THR A 66 19.87 -5.18 1.44
CA THR A 66 18.66 -5.17 2.26
C THR A 66 17.54 -4.41 1.52
N VAL A 67 16.31 -4.58 1.99
CA VAL A 67 15.18 -3.76 1.54
C VAL A 67 15.03 -2.61 2.52
N ALA A 68 14.96 -1.38 2.00
CA ALA A 68 14.66 -0.19 2.80
C ALA A 68 13.36 0.43 2.32
N LEU A 69 12.36 0.44 3.20
CA LEU A 69 11.11 1.16 2.99
C LEU A 69 11.33 2.65 3.24
N ARG A 70 10.92 3.48 2.28
CA ARG A 70 11.16 4.92 2.26
C ARG A 70 9.84 5.68 2.15
N ARG A 71 9.81 6.85 2.78
CA ARG A 71 8.79 7.88 2.60
C ARG A 71 9.52 9.20 2.43
N GLU A 72 9.20 9.94 1.37
CA GLU A 72 9.72 11.28 1.14
C GLU A 72 8.59 12.30 1.16
N GLY A 73 8.81 13.42 1.84
CA GLY A 73 7.91 14.56 1.80
C GLY A 73 8.01 15.29 0.46
N TYR A 74 6.90 15.84 0.00
CA TYR A 74 6.83 16.75 -1.14
C TYR A 74 5.84 17.86 -0.82
N ASP A 75 5.80 18.89 -1.67
CA ASP A 75 4.85 19.99 -1.51
C ASP A 75 3.42 19.50 -1.85
N ILE A 76 2.68 19.15 -0.80
CA ILE A 76 1.31 18.62 -0.90
C ILE A 76 0.35 19.68 -1.44
N ASP A 77 0.60 20.96 -1.14
CA ASP A 77 -0.27 22.06 -1.55
C ASP A 77 -0.16 22.24 -3.07
N VAL A 78 1.07 22.32 -3.59
CA VAL A 78 1.36 22.42 -5.03
C VAL A 78 0.85 21.17 -5.78
N ALA A 79 1.06 19.98 -5.23
CA ALA A 79 0.54 18.75 -5.85
C ALA A 79 -1.01 18.75 -5.88
N GLY A 80 -1.66 19.22 -4.82
CA GLY A 80 -3.10 19.38 -4.75
C GLY A 80 -3.64 20.39 -5.77
N GLU A 81 -2.95 21.50 -5.99
CA GLU A 81 -3.29 22.48 -7.05
C GLU A 81 -3.21 21.85 -8.44
N HIS A 82 -2.16 21.09 -8.73
CA HIS A 82 -2.03 20.37 -10.01
C HIS A 82 -3.14 19.34 -10.22
N ILE A 83 -3.53 18.60 -9.17
CA ILE A 83 -4.64 17.63 -9.26
C ILE A 83 -5.96 18.34 -9.55
N ARG A 84 -6.24 19.46 -8.89
CA ARG A 84 -7.44 20.29 -9.13
C ARG A 84 -7.49 20.85 -10.55
N ALA A 85 -6.35 21.26 -11.09
CA ALA A 85 -6.25 21.75 -12.46
C ALA A 85 -6.51 20.67 -13.52
N GLY A 86 -6.41 19.37 -13.17
CA GLY A 86 -6.52 18.25 -14.11
C GLY A 86 -7.95 17.94 -14.60
N GLY A 87 -8.99 18.61 -14.10
CA GLY A 87 -10.38 18.39 -14.54
C GLY A 87 -11.03 17.08 -14.07
N TYR A 88 -10.38 16.37 -13.14
CA TYR A 88 -10.93 15.17 -12.52
C TYR A 88 -12.11 15.53 -11.60
N PRO A 89 -13.32 14.92 -11.74
CA PRO A 89 -14.52 15.34 -10.99
C PRO A 89 -14.39 15.30 -9.47
N TRP A 90 -13.49 14.46 -8.94
CA TRP A 90 -13.23 14.34 -7.51
C TRP A 90 -11.87 14.91 -7.11
N ALA A 91 -11.32 15.84 -7.89
CA ALA A 91 -9.98 16.39 -7.64
C ALA A 91 -9.87 17.09 -6.28
N ASP A 92 -10.90 17.82 -5.87
CA ASP A 92 -10.92 18.47 -4.55
C ASP A 92 -10.92 17.46 -3.41
N ASP A 93 -11.80 16.45 -3.49
CA ASP A 93 -11.87 15.37 -2.50
C ASP A 93 -10.59 14.55 -2.47
N PHE A 94 -9.98 14.30 -3.63
CA PHE A 94 -8.72 13.57 -3.73
C PHE A 94 -7.58 14.35 -3.07
N ALA A 95 -7.41 15.62 -3.42
CA ALA A 95 -6.37 16.47 -2.84
C ALA A 95 -6.52 16.60 -1.31
N GLU A 96 -7.75 16.72 -0.82
CA GLU A 96 -8.01 16.87 0.61
C GLU A 96 -7.87 15.57 1.39
N ARG A 97 -8.47 14.47 0.91
CA ARG A 97 -8.60 13.22 1.67
C ARG A 97 -7.54 12.17 1.36
N ASN A 98 -6.79 12.31 0.28
CA ASN A 98 -5.78 11.31 -0.11
C ASN A 98 -4.36 11.90 -0.15
N LEU A 99 -4.22 13.20 -0.37
CA LEU A 99 -2.95 13.90 -0.30
C LEU A 99 -2.70 14.53 1.07
N ARG A 100 -3.59 15.43 1.51
CA ARG A 100 -3.42 16.19 2.75
C ARG A 100 -3.73 15.35 3.99
N HIS A 101 -4.83 14.61 3.96
CA HIS A 101 -5.32 13.82 5.09
C HIS A 101 -5.56 12.35 4.71
N PRO A 102 -4.53 11.63 4.25
CA PRO A 102 -4.65 10.22 3.91
C PRO A 102 -5.22 9.41 5.10
N PRO A 103 -6.08 8.41 4.83
CA PRO A 103 -6.59 7.52 5.87
C PRO A 103 -5.47 6.79 6.62
N ALA A 104 -5.71 6.48 7.90
CA ALA A 104 -4.75 5.77 8.74
C ALA A 104 -4.49 4.34 8.23
N ALA A 105 -3.22 3.97 8.09
CA ALA A 105 -2.82 2.67 7.55
C ALA A 105 -3.45 1.47 8.30
N ALA A 106 -3.52 1.54 9.63
CA ALA A 106 -4.06 0.43 10.43
C ALA A 106 -5.57 0.21 10.19
N GLU A 107 -6.34 1.29 10.11
CA GLU A 107 -7.78 1.24 9.86
C GLU A 107 -8.07 0.77 8.43
N THR A 108 -7.31 1.27 7.47
CA THR A 108 -7.41 0.86 6.07
C THR A 108 -6.99 -0.60 5.88
N ALA A 109 -5.95 -1.08 6.55
CA ALA A 109 -5.58 -2.49 6.53
C ALA A 109 -6.72 -3.37 7.06
N ALA A 110 -7.35 -2.99 8.17
CA ALA A 110 -8.49 -3.73 8.71
C ALA A 110 -9.69 -3.73 7.76
N PHE A 111 -9.94 -2.63 7.05
CA PHE A 111 -10.96 -2.57 5.99
C PHE A 111 -10.64 -3.53 4.84
N PHE A 112 -9.39 -3.52 4.35
CA PHE A 112 -8.95 -4.42 3.29
C PHE A 112 -9.05 -5.90 3.68
N GLU A 113 -8.72 -6.27 4.91
CA GLU A 113 -8.88 -7.67 5.37
C GLU A 113 -10.34 -8.11 5.42
N ARG A 114 -11.28 -7.22 5.78
CA ARG A 114 -12.72 -7.53 5.69
C ARG A 114 -13.13 -7.79 4.24
N LEU A 115 -12.69 -6.93 3.32
CA LEU A 115 -12.97 -7.09 1.88
C LEU A 115 -12.35 -8.37 1.31
N ALA A 116 -11.14 -8.74 1.75
CA ALA A 116 -10.50 -9.99 1.36
C ALA A 116 -11.33 -11.20 1.78
N ALA A 117 -11.76 -11.23 3.05
CA ALA A 117 -12.58 -12.32 3.58
C ALA A 117 -13.97 -12.40 2.92
N GLU A 118 -14.55 -11.28 2.48
CA GLU A 118 -15.80 -11.27 1.72
C GLU A 118 -15.62 -11.87 0.32
N ARG A 119 -14.52 -11.56 -0.36
CA ARG A 119 -14.21 -12.12 -1.70
C ARG A 119 -13.99 -13.63 -1.66
N GLU A 120 -13.40 -14.15 -0.59
CA GLU A 120 -13.19 -15.60 -0.43
C GLU A 120 -14.49 -16.39 -0.16
N ARG A 121 -15.55 -15.71 0.28
CA ARG A 121 -16.87 -16.31 0.54
C ARG A 121 -17.82 -16.25 -0.66
N ALA A 122 -17.48 -15.48 -1.69
CA ALA A 122 -18.29 -15.29 -2.90
C ALA A 122 -17.91 -16.29 -3.98
#